data_AF-A0A858RK22-F1
#
_entry.id   AF-A0A858RK22-F1
#
_cell.length_a   1.000
_cell.length_b   1.000
_cell.length_c   1.000
_cell.angle_alpha   90.00
_cell.angle_beta   90.00
_cell.angle_gamma   90.00
#
_symmetry.space_group_name_H-M   'P 1'
#
loop_
_entity.id
_entity.type
_entity.pdbx_description
1 polymer ?
#
loop_
_entity_poly.entity_id
_entity_poly.type
_entity_poly.pdbx_seq_one_letter_code
_entity_poly.pdbx_strand_id
1 'polypeptide(L)'
;MKTSSLSLIVALAGFAIGYPVSRALQSPDPDAPPPRKSAVVVDGWNPSSLAPANRMAGIAEKAALLDPSEWPAFFAAQKDSPEISPLLARLWAERDPAGFWQWLKESGDVHLLDRFANDLVRTWAETDPDQAMKAVLQVTEKQLADRLKRTVIDTAIDSDLQKGLQLAALAGDFNRFSWGAREWVSKDPAAATTGLAALPAISKYRHFLFYAVPEWVKKDPAGALAWLKGAELLPGERWLPEAYRAAAEADPQAALAAARSLTDLRFRDEALSGVLASGKIDPAQLSELLPELPLSQQSEIGLRRFLTGPPKNAEEFRNMSALFAAVPASENNLSSLGTFASQWQSADPEAGWQWVTSLPDAAMRRSALESIATQATPEQLSAISKVSLNSLSDKFFESALGQIPDDREEAWISALPASHAAWARAVKNKKGSN
;
A
#
# COMPACT_ATOMS: atom_id res chain seq x y z
N MET A 1 3.78 -29.32 4.00
CA MET A 1 4.90 -29.80 3.15
C MET A 1 4.96 -28.89 1.94
N LYS A 2 5.95 -27.98 1.93
CA LYS A 2 6.21 -27.00 0.87
C LYS A 2 7.24 -27.62 -0.08
N THR A 3 6.99 -27.60 -1.38
CA THR A 3 8.00 -27.87 -2.41
C THR A 3 8.25 -26.58 -3.18
N SER A 4 9.46 -26.05 -3.02
CA SER A 4 10.00 -24.88 -3.71
C SER A 4 10.37 -25.23 -5.15
N SER A 5 9.82 -24.52 -6.12
CA SER A 5 10.26 -24.56 -7.52
C SER A 5 11.12 -23.33 -7.80
N LEU A 6 12.39 -23.39 -7.39
CA LEU A 6 13.45 -22.51 -7.88
C LEU A 6 14.24 -23.27 -8.94
N SER A 7 14.57 -22.56 -10.03
CA SER A 7 15.68 -22.87 -10.96
C SER A 7 15.46 -23.96 -12.01
N LEU A 8 14.73 -23.64 -13.09
CA LEU A 8 14.84 -24.39 -14.36
C LEU A 8 14.70 -23.53 -15.63
N ILE A 9 14.99 -22.23 -15.57
CA ILE A 9 14.89 -21.34 -16.76
C ILE A 9 16.27 -20.82 -17.24
N VAL A 10 17.34 -20.97 -16.45
CA VAL A 10 18.71 -20.65 -16.90
C VAL A 10 19.36 -21.81 -17.69
N ALA A 11 18.71 -22.99 -17.78
CA ALA A 11 19.32 -24.18 -18.37
C ALA A 11 18.94 -24.46 -19.85
N LEU A 12 17.99 -23.73 -20.45
CA LEU A 12 17.52 -24.02 -21.83
C LEU A 12 18.11 -23.10 -22.91
N ALA A 13 18.71 -21.97 -22.54
CA ALA A 13 19.45 -21.12 -23.48
C ALA A 13 20.86 -21.66 -23.81
N GLY A 14 21.42 -22.53 -22.98
CA GLY A 14 22.76 -23.12 -23.18
C GLY A 14 22.81 -24.37 -24.07
N PHE A 15 21.67 -25.02 -24.35
CA PHE A 15 21.69 -26.36 -24.95
C PHE A 15 21.54 -26.38 -26.49
N ALA A 16 20.96 -25.33 -27.10
CA ALA A 16 20.78 -25.27 -28.55
C ALA A 16 22.02 -24.81 -29.34
N ILE A 17 23.07 -24.32 -28.64
CA ILE A 17 24.34 -23.87 -29.25
C ILE A 17 25.53 -24.77 -28.82
N GLY A 18 25.34 -25.69 -27.86
CA GLY A 18 26.43 -26.50 -27.28
C GLY A 18 26.98 -27.63 -28.16
N TYR A 19 26.22 -28.13 -29.14
CA TYR A 19 26.67 -29.30 -29.91
C TYR A 19 27.68 -28.99 -31.04
N PRO A 20 27.60 -27.85 -31.78
CA PRO A 20 28.65 -27.50 -32.73
C PRO A 20 29.86 -26.79 -32.08
N VAL A 21 29.70 -26.07 -30.96
CA VAL A 21 30.80 -25.35 -30.28
C VAL A 21 31.74 -26.28 -29.49
N SER A 22 31.24 -27.39 -28.95
CA SER A 22 32.07 -28.36 -28.22
C SER A 22 33.11 -29.09 -29.09
N ARG A 23 32.91 -29.14 -30.42
CA ARG A 23 33.91 -29.71 -31.34
C ARG A 23 35.08 -28.76 -31.63
N ALA A 24 34.90 -27.46 -31.43
CA ALA A 24 35.94 -26.44 -31.59
C ALA A 24 36.83 -26.27 -30.34
N LEU A 25 36.45 -26.87 -29.20
CA LEU A 25 37.15 -26.74 -27.90
C LEU A 25 37.80 -28.04 -27.42
N GLN A 26 37.87 -29.09 -28.26
CA GLN A 26 38.78 -30.20 -27.98
C GLN A 26 40.21 -29.67 -28.09
N SER A 27 41.01 -29.96 -27.05
CA SER A 27 42.40 -29.51 -26.88
C SER A 27 43.15 -29.42 -28.21
N PRO A 28 43.75 -28.25 -28.53
CA PRO A 28 44.39 -28.05 -29.82
C PRO A 28 45.57 -29.02 -29.94
N ASP A 29 45.63 -29.71 -31.08
CA ASP A 29 46.85 -30.36 -31.53
C ASP A 29 47.97 -29.29 -31.51
N PRO A 30 49.03 -29.45 -30.70
CA PRO A 30 50.06 -28.42 -30.53
C PRO A 30 50.86 -28.14 -31.82
N ASP A 31 50.73 -28.99 -32.84
CA ASP A 31 51.33 -28.81 -34.17
C ASP A 31 50.31 -28.36 -35.25
N ALA A 32 49.05 -28.12 -34.88
CA ALA A 32 48.07 -27.57 -35.82
C ALA A 32 48.41 -26.10 -36.15
N PRO A 33 48.58 -25.74 -37.43
CA PRO A 33 48.75 -24.34 -37.81
C PRO A 33 47.54 -23.54 -37.32
N PRO A 34 47.73 -22.29 -36.84
CA PRO A 34 46.62 -21.47 -36.35
C PRO A 34 45.52 -21.43 -37.41
N PRO A 35 44.23 -21.49 -37.02
CA PRO A 35 43.14 -21.39 -37.98
C PRO A 35 43.39 -20.12 -38.78
N ARG A 36 43.72 -20.27 -40.06
CA ARG A 36 43.88 -19.13 -40.94
C ARG A 36 42.57 -18.39 -40.84
N LYS A 37 42.60 -17.13 -40.39
CA LYS A 37 41.55 -16.17 -40.70
C LYS A 37 41.48 -16.12 -42.22
N SER A 38 40.69 -17.02 -42.80
CA SER A 38 40.40 -16.97 -44.21
C SER A 38 39.58 -15.71 -44.35
N ALA A 39 40.25 -14.63 -44.73
CA ALA A 39 39.69 -13.43 -45.33
C ALA A 39 39.03 -13.82 -46.67
N VAL A 40 38.14 -14.81 -46.63
CA VAL A 40 37.28 -15.20 -47.72
C VAL A 40 36.06 -14.33 -47.58
N VAL A 41 36.25 -13.13 -48.10
CA VAL A 41 35.34 -12.47 -49.03
C VAL A 41 33.88 -12.50 -48.57
N VAL A 42 33.44 -11.38 -47.99
CA VAL A 42 32.00 -11.05 -47.88
C VAL A 42 31.38 -10.93 -49.28
N ASP A 43 32.17 -10.61 -50.31
CA ASP A 43 31.75 -10.61 -51.71
C ASP A 43 31.44 -12.02 -52.26
N GLY A 44 30.16 -12.29 -52.48
CA GLY A 44 29.70 -13.46 -53.24
C GLY A 44 29.23 -14.66 -52.40
N TRP A 45 29.22 -14.57 -51.07
CA TRP A 45 28.53 -15.58 -50.24
C TRP A 45 27.01 -15.44 -50.40
N ASN A 46 26.36 -16.45 -50.97
CA ASN A 46 24.91 -16.47 -51.20
C ASN A 46 24.24 -17.58 -50.38
N PRO A 47 23.45 -17.26 -49.35
CA PRO A 47 22.76 -18.26 -48.53
C PRO A 47 21.74 -19.09 -49.33
N SER A 48 21.24 -18.59 -50.47
CA SER A 48 20.38 -19.36 -51.37
C SER A 48 21.10 -20.51 -52.08
N SER A 49 22.44 -20.52 -52.09
CA SER A 49 23.23 -21.65 -52.62
C SER A 49 23.28 -22.85 -51.67
N LEU A 50 22.96 -22.66 -50.38
CA LEU A 50 22.88 -23.74 -49.40
C LEU A 50 21.59 -24.53 -49.60
N ALA A 51 21.67 -25.85 -49.39
CA ALA A 51 20.50 -26.72 -49.32
C ALA A 51 19.50 -26.18 -48.28
N PRO A 52 18.18 -26.15 -48.56
CA PRO A 52 17.19 -25.57 -47.66
C PRO A 52 17.29 -26.07 -46.21
N ALA A 53 17.56 -27.37 -46.02
CA ALA A 53 17.69 -27.99 -44.71
C ALA A 53 18.89 -27.46 -43.87
N ASN A 54 19.93 -26.92 -44.53
CA ASN A 54 21.15 -26.46 -43.88
C ASN A 54 21.29 -24.93 -43.89
N ARG A 55 20.35 -24.22 -44.53
CA ARG A 55 20.46 -22.78 -44.77
C ARG A 55 20.55 -21.98 -43.48
N MET A 56 19.69 -22.27 -42.52
CA MET A 56 19.67 -21.57 -41.22
C MET A 56 20.95 -21.79 -40.41
N ALA A 57 21.44 -23.03 -40.35
CA ALA A 57 22.69 -23.36 -39.66
C ALA A 57 23.90 -22.68 -40.32
N GLY A 58 24.01 -22.74 -41.64
CA GLY A 58 25.10 -22.09 -42.37
C GLY A 58 25.07 -20.55 -42.26
N ILE A 59 23.88 -19.96 -42.18
CA ILE A 59 23.73 -18.52 -41.91
C ILE A 59 24.24 -18.17 -40.51
N ALA A 60 23.85 -18.94 -39.49
CA ALA A 60 24.30 -18.70 -38.11
C ALA A 60 25.83 -18.88 -37.98
N GLU A 61 26.41 -19.90 -38.61
CA GLU A 61 27.86 -20.12 -38.64
C GLU A 61 28.60 -18.96 -39.32
N LYS A 62 28.12 -18.49 -40.48
CA LYS A 62 28.74 -17.34 -41.17
C LYS A 62 28.63 -16.07 -40.33
N ALA A 63 27.46 -15.82 -39.74
CA ALA A 63 27.21 -14.66 -38.89
C ALA A 63 28.12 -14.64 -37.64
N ALA A 64 28.41 -15.79 -37.05
CA ALA A 64 29.31 -15.90 -35.90
C ALA A 64 30.75 -15.42 -36.19
N LEU A 65 31.18 -15.51 -37.46
CA LEU A 65 32.51 -15.15 -37.93
C LEU A 65 32.65 -13.68 -38.37
N LEU A 66 31.56 -12.91 -38.42
CA LEU A 66 31.59 -11.52 -38.88
C LEU A 66 32.25 -10.59 -37.86
N ASP A 67 33.10 -9.70 -38.37
CA ASP A 67 33.56 -8.53 -37.62
C ASP A 67 32.43 -7.48 -37.52
N PRO A 68 32.37 -6.66 -36.44
CA PRO A 68 31.33 -5.64 -36.26
C PRO A 68 31.10 -4.74 -37.49
N SER A 69 32.16 -4.38 -38.22
CA SER A 69 32.10 -3.54 -39.42
C SER A 69 31.48 -4.23 -40.65
N GLU A 70 31.40 -5.56 -40.67
CA GLU A 70 30.88 -6.32 -41.80
C GLU A 70 29.36 -6.53 -41.74
N TRP A 71 28.78 -6.42 -40.54
CA TRP A 71 27.35 -6.65 -40.30
C TRP A 71 26.41 -5.77 -41.15
N PRO A 72 26.64 -4.44 -41.28
CA PRO A 72 25.79 -3.58 -42.11
C PRO A 72 25.62 -4.08 -43.55
N ALA A 73 26.73 -4.41 -44.22
CA ALA A 73 26.70 -4.87 -45.60
C ALA A 73 26.06 -6.26 -45.72
N PHE A 74 26.39 -7.14 -44.78
CA PHE A 74 25.86 -8.50 -44.74
C PHE A 74 24.35 -8.54 -44.54
N PHE A 75 23.83 -7.76 -43.60
CA PHE A 75 22.39 -7.67 -43.36
C PHE A 75 21.67 -6.99 -44.54
N ALA A 76 22.23 -5.90 -45.09
CA ALA A 76 21.63 -5.19 -46.22
C ALA A 76 21.40 -6.09 -47.44
N ALA A 77 22.31 -7.03 -47.71
CA ALA A 77 22.19 -7.99 -48.81
C ALA A 77 21.02 -8.98 -48.65
N GLN A 78 20.52 -9.18 -47.43
CA GLN A 78 19.52 -10.20 -47.09
C GLN A 78 18.23 -9.62 -46.48
N LYS A 79 18.14 -8.29 -46.34
CA LYS A 79 17.04 -7.60 -45.64
C LYS A 79 15.64 -7.88 -46.18
N ASP A 80 15.54 -8.20 -47.48
CA ASP A 80 14.28 -8.46 -48.17
C ASP A 80 13.86 -9.95 -48.13
N SER A 81 14.72 -10.83 -47.61
CA SER A 81 14.42 -12.25 -47.46
C SER A 81 13.58 -12.50 -46.19
N PRO A 82 12.32 -12.96 -46.30
CA PRO A 82 11.46 -13.19 -45.13
C PRO A 82 11.92 -14.39 -44.28
N GLU A 83 12.65 -15.32 -44.88
CA GLU A 83 13.21 -16.49 -44.18
C GLU A 83 14.48 -16.11 -43.38
N ILE A 84 15.32 -15.25 -43.95
CA ILE A 84 16.69 -15.01 -43.46
C ILE A 84 16.77 -13.77 -42.56
N SER A 85 16.11 -12.67 -42.95
CA SER A 85 16.25 -11.38 -42.27
C SER A 85 15.86 -11.40 -40.79
N PRO A 86 14.84 -12.14 -40.31
CA PRO A 86 14.51 -12.18 -38.88
C PRO A 86 15.61 -12.85 -38.04
N LEU A 87 16.23 -13.93 -38.55
CA LEU A 87 17.34 -14.60 -37.87
C LEU A 87 18.55 -13.67 -37.79
N LEU A 88 18.93 -13.04 -38.90
CA LEU A 88 20.07 -12.12 -38.93
C LEU A 88 19.86 -10.91 -38.04
N ALA A 89 18.64 -10.37 -38.01
CA ALA A 89 18.29 -9.23 -37.15
C ALA A 89 18.49 -9.60 -35.68
N ARG A 90 18.03 -10.79 -35.27
CA ARG A 90 18.23 -11.30 -33.92
C ARG A 90 19.72 -11.51 -33.60
N LEU A 91 20.47 -12.19 -34.47
CA LEU A 91 21.89 -12.46 -34.23
C LEU A 91 22.72 -11.17 -34.14
N TRP A 92 22.39 -10.17 -34.96
CA TRP A 92 23.03 -8.86 -34.87
C TRP A 92 22.64 -8.15 -33.57
N ALA A 93 21.36 -8.12 -33.22
CA ALA A 93 20.86 -7.53 -31.98
C ALA A 93 21.50 -8.15 -30.72
N GLU A 94 21.74 -9.47 -30.71
CA GLU A 94 22.38 -10.17 -29.60
C GLU A 94 23.87 -9.79 -29.45
N ARG A 95 24.54 -9.40 -30.54
CA ARG A 95 25.98 -9.12 -30.56
C ARG A 95 26.32 -7.63 -30.46
N ASP A 96 25.60 -6.79 -31.19
CA ASP A 96 25.79 -5.35 -31.26
C ASP A 96 24.44 -4.64 -31.52
N PRO A 97 23.58 -4.53 -30.48
CA PRO A 97 22.28 -3.91 -30.63
C PRO A 97 22.37 -2.42 -30.95
N ALA A 98 23.41 -1.72 -30.46
CA ALA A 98 23.62 -0.30 -30.73
C ALA A 98 23.98 -0.05 -32.20
N GLY A 99 24.89 -0.85 -32.76
CA GLY A 99 25.24 -0.80 -34.18
C GLY A 99 24.05 -1.14 -35.08
N PHE A 100 23.27 -2.17 -34.73
CA PHE A 100 22.08 -2.51 -35.51
C PHE A 100 21.01 -1.41 -35.44
N TRP A 101 20.78 -0.82 -34.27
CA TRP A 101 19.87 0.32 -34.09
C TRP A 101 20.30 1.52 -34.94
N GLN A 102 21.59 1.88 -34.91
CA GLN A 102 22.13 2.96 -35.70
C GLN A 102 21.93 2.71 -37.20
N TRP A 103 22.24 1.50 -37.67
CA TRP A 103 22.03 1.13 -39.07
C TRP A 103 20.57 1.22 -39.51
N LEU A 104 19.63 0.72 -38.70
CA LEU A 104 18.19 0.83 -38.98
C LEU A 104 17.76 2.29 -39.12
N LYS A 105 18.25 3.18 -38.25
CA LYS A 105 17.95 4.63 -38.34
C LYS A 105 18.57 5.28 -39.58
N GLU A 106 19.83 4.98 -39.88
CA GLU A 106 20.55 5.55 -41.02
C GLU A 106 20.00 5.05 -42.37
N SER A 107 19.37 3.88 -42.40
CA SER A 107 18.71 3.36 -43.60
C SER A 107 17.60 4.27 -44.13
N GLY A 108 16.96 5.06 -43.25
CA GLY A 108 15.80 5.89 -43.59
C GLY A 108 14.53 5.11 -43.97
N ASP A 109 14.56 3.77 -43.91
CA ASP A 109 13.43 2.91 -44.27
C ASP A 109 12.55 2.65 -43.05
N VAL A 110 11.41 3.35 -43.01
CA VAL A 110 10.44 3.27 -41.92
C VAL A 110 9.85 1.87 -41.79
N HIS A 111 9.71 1.11 -42.88
CA HIS A 111 9.18 -0.25 -42.83
C HIS A 111 10.18 -1.23 -42.23
N LEU A 112 11.48 -1.07 -42.53
CA LEU A 112 12.53 -1.87 -41.90
C LEU A 112 12.64 -1.56 -40.41
N LEU A 113 12.57 -0.28 -40.04
CA LEU A 113 12.58 0.13 -38.63
C LEU A 113 11.37 -0.46 -37.90
N ASP A 114 10.15 -0.30 -38.40
CA ASP A 114 8.94 -0.83 -37.77
C ASP A 114 8.98 -2.36 -37.63
N ARG A 115 9.55 -3.05 -38.63
CA ARG A 115 9.66 -4.52 -38.65
C ARG A 115 10.61 -5.06 -37.59
N PHE A 116 11.80 -4.46 -37.43
CA PHE A 116 12.88 -5.06 -36.62
C PHE A 116 13.12 -4.36 -35.28
N ALA A 117 12.72 -3.10 -35.13
CA ALA A 117 13.01 -2.33 -33.93
C ALA A 117 12.44 -2.98 -32.67
N ASN A 118 11.26 -3.58 -32.73
CA ASN A 118 10.62 -4.17 -31.56
C ASN A 118 11.43 -5.34 -30.96
N ASP A 119 11.82 -6.28 -31.81
CA ASP A 119 12.60 -7.45 -31.37
C ASP A 119 14.03 -7.05 -30.98
N LEU A 120 14.62 -6.07 -31.68
CA LEU A 120 15.90 -5.48 -31.32
C LEU A 120 15.86 -4.85 -29.93
N VAL A 121 14.93 -3.93 -29.66
CA VAL A 121 14.90 -3.22 -28.36
C VAL A 121 14.54 -4.16 -27.21
N ARG A 122 13.73 -5.20 -27.46
CA ARG A 122 13.51 -6.28 -26.47
C ARG A 122 14.84 -6.97 -26.13
N THR A 123 15.55 -7.46 -27.14
CA THR A 123 16.85 -8.15 -26.96
C THR A 123 17.87 -7.24 -26.28
N TRP A 124 17.90 -5.96 -26.66
CA TRP A 124 18.77 -4.98 -26.03
C TRP A 124 18.39 -4.75 -24.56
N ALA A 125 17.09 -4.63 -24.26
CA ALA A 125 16.60 -4.39 -22.91
C ALA A 125 16.82 -5.58 -21.96
N GLU A 126 16.96 -6.80 -22.46
CA GLU A 126 17.32 -7.98 -21.65
C GLU A 126 18.72 -7.83 -21.02
N THR A 127 19.61 -7.03 -21.60
CA THR A 127 21.00 -6.85 -21.13
C THR A 127 21.31 -5.44 -20.66
N ASP A 128 20.84 -4.42 -21.37
CA ASP A 128 21.05 -3.00 -21.07
C ASP A 128 19.78 -2.18 -21.39
N PRO A 129 18.79 -2.18 -20.47
CA PRO A 129 17.54 -1.48 -20.68
C PRO A 129 17.68 0.05 -20.64
N ASP A 130 18.76 0.58 -20.05
CA ASP A 130 19.03 2.04 -20.06
C ASP A 130 19.40 2.52 -21.46
N GLN A 131 20.35 1.84 -22.11
CA GLN A 131 20.76 2.21 -23.46
C GLN A 131 19.64 1.96 -24.47
N ALA A 132 18.90 0.86 -24.32
CA ALA A 132 17.72 0.60 -25.14
C ALA A 132 16.68 1.73 -25.00
N MET A 133 16.36 2.16 -23.78
CA MET A 133 15.42 3.27 -23.57
C MET A 133 15.95 4.59 -24.14
N LYS A 134 17.24 4.90 -23.92
CA LYS A 134 17.88 6.11 -24.47
C LYS A 134 17.80 6.14 -26.00
N ALA A 135 17.99 4.99 -26.66
CA ALA A 135 17.87 4.85 -28.09
C ALA A 135 16.44 5.09 -28.58
N VAL A 136 15.45 4.47 -27.92
CA VAL A 136 14.03 4.61 -28.24
C VAL A 136 13.51 6.04 -28.02
N LEU A 137 13.99 6.75 -26.99
CA LEU A 137 13.60 8.15 -26.73
C LEU A 137 13.96 9.12 -27.87
N GLN A 138 14.85 8.72 -28.78
CA GLN A 138 15.20 9.51 -29.96
C GLN A 138 14.26 9.28 -31.16
N VAL A 139 13.31 8.34 -31.07
CA VAL A 139 12.33 8.08 -32.14
C VAL A 139 11.29 9.19 -32.14
N THR A 140 11.13 9.87 -33.28
CA THR A 140 10.21 11.01 -33.44
C THR A 140 8.80 10.59 -33.86
N GLU A 141 8.65 9.43 -34.52
CA GLU A 141 7.34 8.88 -34.86
C GLU A 141 6.68 8.34 -33.58
N LYS A 142 5.52 8.90 -33.24
CA LYS A 142 4.88 8.73 -31.93
C LYS A 142 4.43 7.29 -31.68
N GLN A 143 3.78 6.64 -32.64
CA GLN A 143 3.18 5.32 -32.41
C GLN A 143 4.24 4.24 -32.22
N LEU A 144 5.31 4.30 -33.02
CA LEU A 144 6.49 3.46 -32.90
C LEU A 144 7.22 3.75 -31.60
N ALA A 145 7.50 5.02 -31.27
CA ALA A 145 8.16 5.39 -30.02
C ALA A 145 7.39 4.85 -28.80
N ASP A 146 6.06 5.03 -28.75
CA ASP A 146 5.24 4.55 -27.63
C ASP A 146 5.28 3.01 -27.53
N ARG A 147 5.20 2.29 -28.66
CA ARG A 147 5.30 0.82 -28.69
C ARG A 147 6.66 0.31 -28.21
N LEU A 148 7.74 0.91 -28.68
CA LEU A 148 9.10 0.51 -28.33
C LEU A 148 9.42 0.84 -26.86
N LYS A 149 8.99 2.01 -26.35
CA LYS A 149 9.15 2.37 -24.93
C LYS A 149 8.50 1.32 -24.05
N ARG A 150 7.25 0.97 -24.36
CA ARG A 150 6.52 -0.07 -23.65
C ARG A 150 7.26 -1.41 -23.67
N THR A 151 7.81 -1.80 -24.82
CA THR A 151 8.57 -3.05 -24.93
C THR A 151 9.79 -3.04 -24.00
N VAL A 152 10.58 -1.97 -24.01
CA VAL A 152 11.73 -1.83 -23.09
C VAL A 152 11.29 -1.87 -21.63
N ILE A 153 10.20 -1.16 -21.28
CA ILE A 153 9.66 -1.13 -19.92
C ILE A 153 9.20 -2.52 -19.48
N ASP A 154 8.38 -3.19 -20.30
CA ASP A 154 7.84 -4.52 -19.99
C ASP A 154 8.98 -5.55 -19.83
N THR A 155 9.98 -5.53 -20.71
CA THR A 155 11.16 -6.40 -20.60
C THR A 155 12.01 -6.11 -19.35
N ALA A 156 12.19 -4.83 -19.00
CA ALA A 156 12.88 -4.47 -17.78
C ALA A 156 12.10 -4.93 -16.54
N ILE A 157 10.77 -4.77 -16.51
CA ILE A 157 9.92 -5.21 -15.38
C ILE A 157 10.02 -6.71 -15.12
N ASP A 158 10.11 -7.53 -16.17
CA ASP A 158 10.20 -8.99 -16.04
C ASP A 158 11.47 -9.45 -15.29
N SER A 159 12.56 -8.69 -15.43
CA SER A 159 13.85 -8.98 -14.78
C SER A 159 14.06 -8.18 -13.49
N ASP A 160 13.82 -6.88 -13.53
CA ASP A 160 13.98 -5.91 -12.45
C ASP A 160 12.84 -4.87 -12.46
N LEU A 161 11.89 -5.07 -11.54
CA LEU A 161 10.74 -4.18 -11.35
C LEU A 161 11.14 -2.72 -11.13
N GLN A 162 12.10 -2.47 -10.23
CA GLN A 162 12.49 -1.12 -9.87
C GLN A 162 13.05 -0.41 -11.09
N LYS A 163 13.86 -1.12 -11.88
CA LYS A 163 14.40 -0.59 -13.12
C LYS A 163 13.30 -0.28 -14.13
N GLY A 164 12.38 -1.21 -14.34
CA GLY A 164 11.25 -1.00 -15.24
C GLY A 164 10.39 0.22 -14.89
N LEU A 165 10.09 0.44 -13.60
CA LEU A 165 9.35 1.61 -13.14
C LEU A 165 10.12 2.92 -13.31
N GLN A 166 11.44 2.92 -13.08
CA GLN A 166 12.30 4.08 -13.36
C GLN A 166 12.26 4.45 -14.84
N LEU A 167 12.35 3.45 -15.72
CA LEU A 167 12.28 3.67 -17.17
C LEU A 167 10.90 4.15 -17.63
N ALA A 168 9.82 3.68 -17.01
CA ALA A 168 8.47 4.18 -17.27
C ALA A 168 8.32 5.66 -16.88
N ALA A 169 8.90 6.07 -15.75
CA ALA A 169 8.94 7.48 -15.33
C ALA A 169 9.74 8.33 -16.33
N LEU A 170 10.93 7.87 -16.73
CA LEU A 170 11.79 8.54 -17.72
C LEU A 170 11.08 8.71 -19.07
N ALA A 171 10.36 7.67 -19.52
CA ALA A 171 9.63 7.67 -20.77
C ALA A 171 8.39 8.58 -20.79
N GLY A 172 7.96 9.05 -19.62
CA GLY A 172 6.65 9.69 -19.45
C GLY A 172 5.48 8.72 -19.65
N ASP A 173 5.74 7.41 -19.65
CA ASP A 173 4.75 6.36 -19.91
C ASP A 173 4.47 5.51 -18.66
N PHE A 174 4.37 6.19 -17.54
CA PHE A 174 4.03 5.62 -16.24
C PHE A 174 2.59 5.12 -16.14
N ASN A 175 1.79 5.19 -17.22
CA ASN A 175 0.39 4.78 -17.23
C ASN A 175 0.04 3.65 -18.22
N ARG A 176 0.95 3.21 -19.10
CA ARG A 176 0.62 2.29 -20.22
C ARG A 176 1.60 1.13 -20.43
N PHE A 177 2.07 0.49 -19.36
CA PHE A 177 2.79 -0.79 -19.44
C PHE A 177 1.86 -1.99 -19.20
N SER A 178 2.24 -3.17 -19.73
CA SER A 178 1.47 -4.40 -19.59
C SER A 178 1.50 -4.88 -18.14
N TRP A 179 0.36 -5.30 -17.63
CA TRP A 179 0.18 -5.53 -16.20
C TRP A 179 0.84 -6.80 -15.66
N GLY A 180 1.23 -6.69 -14.38
CA GLY A 180 1.31 -7.76 -13.38
C GLY A 180 1.03 -7.23 -11.96
N ALA A 181 0.12 -6.23 -11.82
CA ALA A 181 0.03 -5.25 -10.71
C ALA A 181 -0.12 -5.76 -9.26
N ARG A 182 -0.02 -7.07 -9.00
CA ARG A 182 0.06 -7.65 -7.64
C ARG A 182 1.16 -8.68 -7.46
N GLU A 183 1.65 -9.30 -8.54
CA GLU A 183 2.71 -10.32 -8.44
C GLU A 183 4.04 -9.71 -8.01
N TRP A 184 4.32 -8.47 -8.42
CA TRP A 184 5.52 -7.77 -7.99
C TRP A 184 5.49 -7.39 -6.51
N VAL A 185 4.34 -6.92 -6.03
CA VAL A 185 4.14 -6.57 -4.62
C VAL A 185 4.36 -7.81 -3.75
N SER A 186 3.85 -8.98 -4.17
CA SER A 186 4.08 -10.21 -3.43
C SER A 186 5.49 -10.78 -3.61
N LYS A 187 6.22 -10.45 -4.69
CA LYS A 187 7.61 -10.89 -4.91
C LYS A 187 8.60 -10.05 -4.11
N ASP A 188 8.58 -8.74 -4.30
CA ASP A 188 9.45 -7.76 -3.64
C ASP A 188 8.68 -6.46 -3.34
N PRO A 189 7.98 -6.39 -2.19
CA PRO A 189 7.19 -5.22 -1.84
C PRO A 189 8.04 -3.97 -1.54
N ALA A 190 9.33 -4.14 -1.18
CA ALA A 190 10.24 -3.03 -0.93
C ALA A 190 10.62 -2.32 -2.23
N ALA A 191 11.04 -3.09 -3.23
CA ALA A 191 11.34 -2.57 -4.57
C ALA A 191 10.07 -1.98 -5.22
N ALA A 192 8.92 -2.66 -5.07
CA ALA A 192 7.64 -2.17 -5.58
C ALA A 192 7.27 -0.82 -4.96
N THR A 193 7.35 -0.71 -3.63
CA THR A 193 7.05 0.54 -2.91
C THR A 193 7.97 1.68 -3.37
N THR A 194 9.28 1.42 -3.41
CA THR A 194 10.27 2.43 -3.79
C THR A 194 10.08 2.90 -5.23
N GLY A 195 9.86 1.98 -6.17
CA GLY A 195 9.63 2.30 -7.58
C GLY A 195 8.32 3.06 -7.79
N LEU A 196 7.23 2.66 -7.12
CA LEU A 196 5.94 3.36 -7.21
C LEU A 196 6.01 4.77 -6.61
N ALA A 197 6.71 4.94 -5.49
CA ALA A 197 6.89 6.23 -4.84
C ALA A 197 7.79 7.19 -5.64
N ALA A 198 8.65 6.67 -6.52
CA ALA A 198 9.46 7.48 -7.43
C ALA A 198 8.69 7.98 -8.67
N LEU A 199 7.49 7.46 -8.93
CA LEU A 199 6.68 7.93 -10.07
C LEU A 199 6.16 9.35 -9.83
N PRO A 200 5.98 10.17 -10.89
CA PRO A 200 5.38 11.50 -10.77
C PRO A 200 3.99 11.47 -10.12
N ALA A 201 3.60 12.53 -9.39
CA ALA A 201 2.31 12.64 -8.70
C ALA A 201 1.08 12.38 -9.58
N ILE A 202 1.16 12.72 -10.88
CA ILE A 202 0.10 12.51 -11.87
C ILE A 202 -0.05 11.04 -12.30
N SER A 203 0.88 10.17 -11.89
CA SER A 203 0.83 8.75 -12.18
C SER A 203 -0.30 8.07 -11.45
N LYS A 204 -1.17 7.38 -12.21
CA LYS A 204 -2.25 6.60 -11.61
C LYS A 204 -1.66 5.48 -10.77
N TYR A 205 -0.52 4.91 -11.15
CA TYR A 205 0.06 3.72 -10.50
C TYR A 205 0.51 3.97 -9.05
N ARG A 206 0.72 5.22 -8.64
CA ARG A 206 1.01 5.54 -7.23
C ARG A 206 -0.05 5.01 -6.27
N HIS A 207 -1.31 4.84 -6.71
CA HIS A 207 -2.36 4.25 -5.88
C HIS A 207 -2.02 2.81 -5.40
N PHE A 208 -1.14 2.09 -6.11
CA PHE A 208 -0.71 0.76 -5.69
C PHE A 208 0.15 0.75 -4.43
N LEU A 209 0.67 1.91 -3.99
CA LEU A 209 1.28 2.06 -2.66
C LEU A 209 0.33 1.60 -1.54
N PHE A 210 -0.98 1.75 -1.74
CA PHE A 210 -2.02 1.23 -0.83
C PHE A 210 -1.90 -0.28 -0.58
N TYR A 211 -1.38 -1.04 -1.54
CA TYR A 211 -1.17 -2.48 -1.40
C TYR A 211 0.29 -2.82 -1.12
N ALA A 212 1.23 -2.10 -1.74
CA ALA A 212 2.66 -2.38 -1.64
C ALA A 212 3.21 -2.12 -0.24
N VAL A 213 2.86 -0.99 0.37
CA VAL A 213 3.41 -0.60 1.68
C VAL A 213 2.95 -1.55 2.78
N PRO A 214 1.64 -1.89 2.92
CA PRO A 214 1.22 -2.86 3.93
C PRO A 214 1.83 -4.25 3.73
N GLU A 215 2.04 -4.69 2.49
CA GLU A 215 2.71 -5.97 2.22
C GLU A 215 4.20 -5.93 2.60
N TRP A 216 4.89 -4.80 2.36
CA TRP A 216 6.26 -4.62 2.83
C TRP A 216 6.31 -4.69 4.35
N VAL A 217 5.46 -3.93 5.03
CA VAL A 217 5.38 -3.92 6.50
C VAL A 217 5.19 -5.31 7.09
N LYS A 218 4.35 -6.16 6.46
CA LYS A 218 4.15 -7.55 6.92
C LYS A 218 5.41 -8.41 6.79
N LYS A 219 6.24 -8.19 5.77
CA LYS A 219 7.45 -9.00 5.51
C LYS A 219 8.68 -8.47 6.23
N ASP A 220 8.83 -7.15 6.29
CA ASP A 220 9.97 -6.45 6.88
C ASP A 220 9.48 -5.13 7.51
N PRO A 221 8.90 -5.20 8.72
CA PRO A 221 8.36 -4.01 9.39
C PRO A 221 9.44 -2.98 9.69
N ALA A 222 10.67 -3.41 10.01
CA ALA A 222 11.77 -2.52 10.34
C ALA A 222 12.22 -1.71 9.11
N GLY A 223 12.42 -2.37 7.96
CA GLY A 223 12.77 -1.71 6.70
C GLY A 223 11.65 -0.79 6.21
N ALA A 224 10.39 -1.24 6.27
CA ALA A 224 9.25 -0.41 5.87
C ALA A 224 9.08 0.83 6.76
N LEU A 225 9.23 0.70 8.08
CA LEU A 225 9.19 1.84 9.00
C LEU A 225 10.36 2.80 8.79
N ALA A 226 11.56 2.29 8.48
CA ALA A 226 12.70 3.14 8.14
C ALA A 226 12.43 3.96 6.87
N TRP A 227 11.83 3.33 5.84
CA TRP A 227 11.42 4.02 4.62
C TRP A 227 10.30 5.06 4.87
N LEU A 228 9.27 4.70 5.64
CA LEU A 228 8.13 5.59 5.95
C LEU A 228 8.54 6.91 6.61
N LYS A 229 9.63 6.94 7.38
CA LYS A 229 10.14 8.16 8.03
C LYS A 229 10.68 9.20 7.04
N GLY A 230 11.16 8.75 5.88
CA GLY A 230 11.78 9.60 4.86
C GLY A 230 11.02 9.62 3.53
N ALA A 231 9.87 8.95 3.45
CA ALA A 231 9.10 8.87 2.22
C ALA A 231 8.59 10.26 1.81
N GLU A 232 8.62 10.55 0.51
CA GLU A 232 7.93 11.72 -0.02
C GLU A 232 6.42 11.46 0.03
N LEU A 233 5.73 12.23 0.86
CA LEU A 233 4.30 12.12 1.08
C LEU A 233 3.57 13.16 0.25
N LEU A 234 2.56 12.74 -0.52
CA LEU A 234 1.77 13.63 -1.36
C LEU A 234 0.33 13.78 -0.85
N PRO A 235 -0.25 15.00 -0.93
CA PRO A 235 -1.66 15.19 -0.63
C PRO A 235 -2.57 14.33 -1.52
N GLY A 236 -3.65 13.79 -0.96
CA GLY A 236 -4.65 12.99 -1.69
C GLY A 236 -4.32 11.50 -1.82
N GLU A 237 -3.11 11.07 -1.45
CA GLU A 237 -2.77 9.67 -1.34
C GLU A 237 -3.37 9.05 -0.06
N ARG A 238 -4.04 7.90 -0.18
CA ARG A 238 -4.80 7.29 0.94
C ARG A 238 -4.10 6.09 1.57
N TRP A 239 -2.83 5.87 1.26
CA TRP A 239 -2.09 4.69 1.72
C TRP A 239 -1.43 4.89 3.09
N LEU A 240 -1.18 6.14 3.51
CA LEU A 240 -0.42 6.43 4.72
C LEU A 240 -1.10 5.90 6.01
N PRO A 241 -2.41 6.14 6.25
CA PRO A 241 -3.07 5.59 7.44
C PRO A 241 -3.05 4.05 7.45
N GLU A 242 -3.24 3.43 6.28
CA GLU A 242 -3.25 1.98 6.14
C GLU A 242 -1.85 1.37 6.36
N ALA A 243 -0.80 2.04 5.89
CA ALA A 243 0.59 1.66 6.16
C ALA A 243 0.91 1.70 7.66
N TYR A 244 0.52 2.77 8.35
CA TYR A 244 0.75 2.91 9.78
C TYR A 244 -0.14 1.99 10.62
N ARG A 245 -1.35 1.66 10.14
CA ARG A 245 -2.19 0.62 10.74
C ARG A 245 -1.50 -0.74 10.66
N ALA A 246 -1.02 -1.14 9.48
CA ALA A 246 -0.27 -2.37 9.31
C ALA A 246 1.02 -2.39 10.15
N ALA A 247 1.70 -1.25 10.27
CA ALA A 247 2.92 -1.15 11.07
C ALA A 247 2.62 -1.31 12.55
N ALA A 248 1.52 -0.72 13.04
CA ALA A 248 1.12 -0.85 14.43
C ALA A 248 0.61 -2.26 14.79
N GLU A 249 0.07 -3.02 13.82
CA GLU A 249 -0.22 -4.44 14.01
C GLU A 249 1.05 -5.27 14.26
N ALA A 250 2.19 -4.88 13.68
CA ALA A 250 3.47 -5.56 13.85
C ALA A 250 4.24 -5.06 15.09
N ASP A 251 4.36 -3.74 15.25
CA ASP A 251 5.01 -3.08 16.38
C ASP A 251 4.34 -1.72 16.65
N PRO A 252 3.40 -1.64 17.62
CA PRO A 252 2.66 -0.42 17.90
C PRO A 252 3.55 0.72 18.41
N GLN A 253 4.62 0.42 19.16
CA GLN A 253 5.48 1.45 19.74
C GLN A 253 6.42 2.04 18.68
N ALA A 254 7.01 1.19 17.83
CA ALA A 254 7.83 1.65 16.72
C ALA A 254 7.00 2.45 15.70
N ALA A 255 5.78 2.01 15.39
CA ALA A 255 4.87 2.72 14.50
C ALA A 255 4.46 4.09 15.07
N LEU A 256 4.14 4.15 16.37
CA LEU A 256 3.82 5.41 17.06
C LEU A 256 5.01 6.39 17.04
N ALA A 257 6.21 5.90 17.35
CA ALA A 257 7.42 6.71 17.32
C ALA A 257 7.73 7.23 15.90
N ALA A 258 7.54 6.40 14.88
CA ALA A 258 7.69 6.80 13.48
C ALA A 258 6.64 7.84 13.07
N ALA A 259 5.36 7.65 13.43
CA ALA A 259 4.30 8.61 13.14
C ALA A 259 4.62 9.98 13.73
N ARG A 260 5.03 10.04 15.01
CA ARG A 260 5.41 11.29 15.70
C ARG A 260 6.65 11.97 15.11
N SER A 261 7.49 11.24 14.38
CA SER A 261 8.68 11.81 13.73
C SER A 261 8.36 12.57 12.43
N LEU A 262 7.14 12.43 11.89
CA LEU A 262 6.70 13.19 10.73
C LEU A 262 6.55 14.67 11.09
N THR A 263 7.23 15.54 10.33
CA THR A 263 7.29 16.98 10.58
C THR A 263 6.05 17.72 10.09
N ASP A 264 5.45 17.25 8.99
CA ASP A 264 4.17 17.77 8.48
C ASP A 264 3.03 17.29 9.38
N LEU A 265 2.31 18.25 9.98
CA LEU A 265 1.25 17.99 10.94
C LEU A 265 0.11 17.15 10.34
N ARG A 266 -0.26 17.39 9.08
CA ARG A 266 -1.37 16.65 8.45
C ARG A 266 -1.00 15.19 8.26
N PHE A 267 0.21 14.91 7.76
CA PHE A 267 0.66 13.53 7.59
C PHE A 267 0.91 12.82 8.92
N ARG A 268 1.38 13.56 9.93
CA ARG A 268 1.49 13.04 11.30
C ARG A 268 0.12 12.62 11.83
N ASP A 269 -0.90 13.45 11.69
CA ASP A 269 -2.26 13.15 12.16
C ASP A 269 -2.86 11.95 11.40
N GLU A 270 -2.64 11.86 10.08
CA GLU A 270 -3.03 10.71 9.25
C GLU A 270 -2.34 9.41 9.71
N ALA A 271 -1.03 9.48 9.98
CA ALA A 271 -0.24 8.36 10.47
C ALA A 271 -0.69 7.92 11.87
N LEU A 272 -0.88 8.86 12.80
CA LEU A 272 -1.39 8.60 14.15
C LEU A 272 -2.79 7.97 14.09
N SER A 273 -3.68 8.48 13.25
CA SER A 273 -5.00 7.88 13.02
C SER A 273 -4.90 6.41 12.57
N GLY A 274 -3.97 6.11 11.66
CA GLY A 274 -3.63 4.74 11.24
C GLY A 274 -3.16 3.85 12.40
N VAL A 275 -2.20 4.33 13.19
CA VAL A 275 -1.70 3.63 14.39
C VAL A 275 -2.84 3.32 15.35
N LEU A 276 -3.71 4.30 15.62
CA LEU A 276 -4.85 4.15 16.52
C LEU A 276 -5.95 3.24 15.97
N ALA A 277 -6.10 3.18 14.64
CA ALA A 277 -7.04 2.26 13.98
C ALA A 277 -6.63 0.79 14.10
N SER A 278 -5.37 0.47 14.41
CA SER A 278 -4.93 -0.90 14.69
C SER A 278 -5.56 -1.46 15.98
N GLY A 279 -5.98 -0.60 16.91
CA GLY A 279 -6.46 -1.02 18.22
C GLY A 279 -5.40 -1.67 19.11
N LYS A 280 -4.11 -1.56 18.75
CA LYS A 280 -2.96 -2.12 19.51
C LYS A 280 -2.38 -1.16 20.54
N ILE A 281 -2.73 0.12 20.46
CA ILE A 281 -2.38 1.12 21.47
C ILE A 281 -3.23 0.87 22.71
N ASP A 282 -2.59 0.80 23.88
CA ASP A 282 -3.29 0.58 25.13
C ASP A 282 -4.14 1.81 25.53
N PRO A 283 -5.18 1.62 26.35
CA PRO A 283 -6.08 2.71 26.74
C PRO A 283 -5.40 3.87 27.47
N ALA A 284 -4.35 3.61 28.26
CA ALA A 284 -3.65 4.66 29.00
C ALA A 284 -2.84 5.55 28.06
N GLN A 285 -2.09 4.94 27.14
CA GLN A 285 -1.39 5.63 26.06
C GLN A 285 -2.36 6.39 25.15
N LEU A 286 -3.53 5.82 24.87
CA LEU A 286 -4.55 6.51 24.08
C LEU A 286 -5.03 7.80 24.73
N SER A 287 -5.25 7.81 26.05
CA SER A 287 -5.62 9.03 26.79
C SER A 287 -4.57 10.13 26.67
N GLU A 288 -3.28 9.77 26.62
CA GLU A 288 -2.18 10.73 26.39
C GLU A 288 -2.11 11.23 24.94
N LEU A 289 -2.50 10.39 23.97
CA LEU A 289 -2.45 10.69 22.54
C LEU A 289 -3.65 11.49 22.02
N LEU A 290 -4.83 11.33 22.62
CA LEU A 290 -6.06 11.99 22.17
C LEU A 290 -5.90 13.51 22.00
N PRO A 291 -5.26 14.26 22.91
CA PRO A 291 -5.05 15.70 22.76
C PRO A 291 -4.18 16.10 21.56
N GLU A 292 -3.36 15.19 21.01
CA GLU A 292 -2.52 15.46 19.84
C GLU A 292 -3.30 15.48 18.52
N LEU A 293 -4.54 14.97 18.51
CA LEU A 293 -5.34 14.76 17.30
C LEU A 293 -6.36 15.89 17.07
N PRO A 294 -6.81 16.10 15.82
CA PRO A 294 -7.97 16.93 15.52
C PRO A 294 -9.23 16.47 16.27
N LEU A 295 -10.06 17.42 16.73
CA LEU A 295 -11.30 17.15 17.50
C LEU A 295 -12.24 16.14 16.82
N SER A 296 -12.31 16.16 15.49
CA SER A 296 -13.10 15.20 14.71
C SER A 296 -12.60 13.77 14.89
N GLN A 297 -11.29 13.57 14.88
CA GLN A 297 -10.67 12.25 15.08
C GLN A 297 -10.81 11.77 16.52
N GLN A 298 -10.69 12.67 17.50
CA GLN A 298 -10.91 12.32 18.92
C GLN A 298 -12.30 11.73 19.16
N SER A 299 -13.33 12.33 18.55
CA SER A 299 -14.70 11.83 18.63
C SER A 299 -14.88 10.49 17.90
N GLU A 300 -14.29 10.34 16.71
CA GLU A 300 -14.35 9.08 15.96
C GLU A 300 -13.69 7.92 16.71
N ILE A 301 -12.53 8.16 17.33
CA ILE A 301 -11.80 7.16 18.11
C ILE A 301 -12.61 6.71 19.32
N GLY A 302 -13.20 7.66 20.06
CA GLY A 302 -14.08 7.36 21.19
C GLY A 302 -15.25 6.47 20.77
N LEU A 303 -15.96 6.86 19.70
CA LEU A 303 -17.07 6.10 19.14
C LEU A 303 -16.63 4.70 18.67
N ARG A 304 -15.53 4.60 17.91
CA ARG A 304 -15.03 3.33 17.38
C ARG A 304 -14.71 2.35 18.49
N ARG A 305 -14.10 2.81 19.59
CA ARG A 305 -13.75 1.94 20.72
C ARG A 305 -15.01 1.37 21.37
N PHE A 306 -16.07 2.16 21.51
CA PHE A 306 -17.37 1.68 21.97
C PHE A 306 -17.98 0.62 21.03
N LEU A 307 -17.87 0.81 19.71
CA LEU A 307 -18.41 -0.12 18.71
C LEU A 307 -17.67 -1.48 18.64
N THR A 308 -16.51 -1.63 19.28
CA THR A 308 -15.79 -2.93 19.30
C THR A 308 -16.44 -4.01 20.17
N GLY A 309 -17.54 -3.67 20.86
CA GLY A 309 -18.33 -4.57 21.68
C GLY A 309 -18.44 -4.08 23.12
N PRO A 310 -19.45 -4.55 23.88
CA PRO A 310 -19.63 -4.14 25.26
C PRO A 310 -18.44 -4.63 26.13
N PRO A 311 -18.01 -3.86 27.13
CA PRO A 311 -17.01 -4.30 28.10
C PRO A 311 -17.47 -5.58 28.80
N LYS A 312 -16.56 -6.53 28.98
CA LYS A 312 -16.87 -7.88 29.51
C LYS A 312 -16.46 -8.07 30.97
N ASN A 313 -15.60 -7.21 31.49
CA ASN A 313 -15.05 -7.30 32.84
C ASN A 313 -14.74 -5.91 33.39
N ALA A 314 -14.50 -5.84 34.70
CA ALA A 314 -14.26 -4.58 35.40
C ALA A 314 -13.03 -3.81 34.88
N GLU A 315 -12.03 -4.50 34.33
CA GLU A 315 -10.86 -3.85 33.74
C GLU A 315 -11.21 -3.13 32.44
N GLU A 316 -11.96 -3.78 31.55
CA GLU A 316 -12.45 -3.18 30.31
C GLU A 316 -13.36 -1.96 30.57
N PHE A 317 -14.20 -2.03 31.60
CA PHE A 317 -14.98 -0.87 32.05
C PHE A 317 -14.08 0.29 32.49
N ARG A 318 -13.08 0.03 33.36
CA ARG A 318 -12.12 1.06 33.80
C ARG A 318 -11.34 1.67 32.64
N ASN A 319 -10.87 0.83 31.71
CA ASN A 319 -10.14 1.26 30.54
C ASN A 319 -10.97 2.18 29.64
N MET A 320 -12.23 1.81 29.38
CA MET A 320 -13.15 2.66 28.61
C MET A 320 -13.51 3.95 29.35
N SER A 321 -13.63 3.90 30.68
CA SER A 321 -13.93 5.08 31.50
C SER A 321 -12.87 6.17 31.39
N ALA A 322 -11.59 5.78 31.34
CA ALA A 322 -10.47 6.69 31.19
C ALA A 322 -10.47 7.36 29.81
N LEU A 323 -10.94 6.64 28.79
CA LEU A 323 -11.11 7.17 27.44
C LEU A 323 -12.25 8.17 27.35
N PHE A 324 -13.41 7.88 27.96
CA PHE A 324 -14.52 8.83 27.99
C PHE A 324 -14.16 10.15 28.69
N ALA A 325 -13.29 10.09 29.71
CA ALA A 325 -12.78 11.29 30.36
C ALA A 325 -11.83 12.12 29.48
N ALA A 326 -11.26 11.53 28.43
CA ALA A 326 -10.27 12.16 27.55
C ALA A 326 -10.85 12.64 26.20
N VAL A 327 -12.11 12.31 25.87
CA VAL A 327 -12.76 12.74 24.63
C VAL A 327 -13.68 13.96 24.87
N PRO A 328 -13.93 14.81 23.85
CA PRO A 328 -14.82 15.96 24.01
C PRO A 328 -16.30 15.55 24.06
N ALA A 329 -17.15 16.40 24.65
CA ALA A 329 -18.60 16.19 24.70
C ALA A 329 -19.28 16.50 23.34
N SER A 330 -19.11 15.59 22.36
CA SER A 330 -19.82 15.62 21.08
C SER A 330 -21.11 14.78 21.12
N GLU A 331 -22.05 15.02 20.22
CA GLU A 331 -23.32 14.28 20.16
C GLU A 331 -23.10 12.75 20.08
N ASN A 332 -22.17 12.31 19.22
CA ASN A 332 -21.79 10.90 19.09
C ASN A 332 -21.18 10.32 20.37
N ASN A 333 -20.38 11.11 21.08
CA ASN A 333 -19.76 10.69 22.33
C ASN A 333 -20.81 10.60 23.45
N LEU A 334 -21.76 11.53 23.52
CA LEU A 334 -22.84 11.51 24.52
C LEU A 334 -23.74 10.28 24.38
N SER A 335 -24.15 9.92 23.15
CA SER A 335 -24.98 8.73 22.94
C SER A 335 -24.24 7.42 23.29
N SER A 336 -22.96 7.33 22.92
CA SER A 336 -22.08 6.19 23.26
C SER A 336 -21.85 6.09 24.77
N LEU A 337 -21.61 7.23 25.41
CA LEU A 337 -21.43 7.34 26.86
C LEU A 337 -22.68 6.87 27.61
N GLY A 338 -23.86 7.30 27.19
CA GLY A 338 -25.12 6.86 27.79
C GLY A 338 -25.30 5.34 27.73
N THR A 339 -25.03 4.75 26.56
CA THR A 339 -25.12 3.30 26.38
C THR A 339 -24.09 2.56 27.23
N PHE A 340 -22.85 3.05 27.29
CA PHE A 340 -21.81 2.51 28.16
C PHE A 340 -22.18 2.61 29.64
N ALA A 341 -22.77 3.73 30.07
CA ALA A 341 -23.23 3.94 31.43
C ALA A 341 -24.31 2.91 31.83
N SER A 342 -25.32 2.69 30.98
CA SER A 342 -26.35 1.67 31.23
C SER A 342 -25.77 0.26 31.31
N GLN A 343 -24.79 -0.07 30.46
CA GLN A 343 -24.13 -1.38 30.49
C GLN A 343 -23.33 -1.58 31.78
N TRP A 344 -22.59 -0.57 32.22
CA TRP A 344 -21.83 -0.66 33.47
C TRP A 344 -22.78 -0.76 34.66
N GLN A 345 -23.83 0.07 34.71
CA GLN A 345 -24.83 0.01 35.77
C GLN A 345 -25.49 -1.37 35.87
N SER A 346 -25.76 -2.03 34.74
CA SER A 346 -26.29 -3.39 34.72
C SER A 346 -25.28 -4.45 35.22
N ALA A 347 -23.99 -4.27 34.94
CA ALA A 347 -22.95 -5.24 35.29
C ALA A 347 -22.45 -5.09 36.73
N ASP A 348 -22.27 -3.85 37.19
CA ASP A 348 -21.81 -3.47 38.52
C ASP A 348 -22.50 -2.14 38.92
N PRO A 349 -23.66 -2.21 39.60
CA PRO A 349 -24.44 -1.03 39.95
C PRO A 349 -23.67 -0.05 40.84
N GLU A 350 -22.77 -0.52 41.70
CA GLU A 350 -22.03 0.37 42.61
C GLU A 350 -20.93 1.11 41.85
N ALA A 351 -20.11 0.38 41.10
CA ALA A 351 -19.02 0.99 40.32
C ALA A 351 -19.56 1.89 39.19
N GLY A 352 -20.61 1.47 38.49
CA GLY A 352 -21.23 2.26 37.41
C GLY A 352 -21.75 3.61 37.92
N TRP A 353 -22.45 3.60 39.06
CA TRP A 353 -22.93 4.81 39.71
C TRP A 353 -21.81 5.74 40.17
N GLN A 354 -20.79 5.19 40.84
CA GLN A 354 -19.64 5.95 41.31
C GLN A 354 -18.91 6.61 40.13
N TRP A 355 -18.71 5.88 39.03
CA TRP A 355 -18.09 6.43 37.83
C TRP A 355 -18.92 7.56 37.22
N VAL A 356 -20.22 7.34 36.95
CA VAL A 356 -21.08 8.35 36.34
C VAL A 356 -21.09 9.65 37.16
N THR A 357 -21.18 9.55 38.48
CA THR A 357 -21.19 10.74 39.36
C THR A 357 -19.83 11.46 39.45
N SER A 358 -18.73 10.75 39.18
CA SER A 358 -17.36 11.28 39.16
C SER A 358 -16.98 12.02 37.87
N LEU A 359 -17.74 11.86 36.78
CA LEU A 359 -17.41 12.46 35.48
C LEU A 359 -17.27 13.99 35.57
N PRO A 360 -16.12 14.58 35.19
CA PRO A 360 -15.89 16.01 35.41
C PRO A 360 -16.79 16.89 34.52
N ASP A 361 -16.94 16.53 33.24
CA ASP A 361 -17.76 17.26 32.28
C ASP A 361 -19.26 17.15 32.63
N ALA A 362 -19.93 18.28 32.76
CA ALA A 362 -21.32 18.34 33.20
C ALA A 362 -22.30 17.77 32.15
N ALA A 363 -22.02 17.94 30.86
CA ALA A 363 -22.88 17.43 29.79
C ALA A 363 -22.78 15.90 29.69
N MET A 364 -21.57 15.35 29.78
CA MET A 364 -21.32 13.92 29.87
C MET A 364 -21.97 13.30 31.10
N ARG A 365 -21.72 13.88 32.27
CA ARG A 365 -22.32 13.42 33.54
C ARG A 365 -23.84 13.37 33.47
N ARG A 366 -24.46 14.43 32.95
CA ARG A 366 -25.91 14.49 32.72
C ARG A 366 -26.38 13.36 31.81
N SER A 367 -25.79 13.20 30.64
CA SER A 367 -26.22 12.20 29.66
C SER A 367 -26.09 10.77 30.21
N ALA A 368 -25.02 10.49 30.94
CA ALA A 368 -24.80 9.21 31.59
C ALA A 368 -25.82 8.97 32.72
N LEU A 369 -26.08 9.97 33.58
CA LEU A 369 -27.10 9.93 34.63
C LEU A 369 -28.49 9.66 34.07
N GLU A 370 -28.87 10.34 32.99
CA GLU A 370 -30.12 10.12 32.27
C GLU A 370 -30.28 8.69 31.77
N SER A 371 -29.18 8.07 31.36
CA SER A 371 -29.18 6.71 30.79
C SER A 371 -29.25 5.61 31.85
N ILE A 372 -28.81 5.88 33.09
CA ILE A 372 -28.82 4.89 34.18
C ILE A 372 -29.98 5.09 35.16
N ALA A 373 -30.75 6.18 35.03
CA ALA A 373 -31.81 6.55 35.96
C ALA A 373 -32.86 5.46 36.18
N THR A 374 -33.14 4.66 35.15
CA THR A 374 -34.11 3.56 35.18
C THR A 374 -33.56 2.28 35.85
N GLN A 375 -32.29 2.25 36.22
CA GLN A 375 -31.63 1.10 36.86
C GLN A 375 -30.99 1.50 38.20
N ALA A 376 -31.24 2.72 38.65
CA ALA A 376 -30.68 3.26 39.87
C ALA A 376 -31.48 2.78 41.09
N THR A 377 -30.79 2.47 42.19
CA THR A 377 -31.46 2.18 43.46
C THR A 377 -32.02 3.45 44.11
N PRO A 378 -33.04 3.35 44.98
CA PRO A 378 -33.52 4.50 45.74
C PRO A 378 -32.41 5.20 46.55
N GLU A 379 -31.46 4.44 47.10
CA GLU A 379 -30.29 4.95 47.81
C GLU A 379 -29.38 5.77 46.89
N GLN A 380 -29.12 5.27 45.68
CA GLN A 380 -28.35 5.96 44.66
C GLN A 380 -29.03 7.27 44.25
N LEU A 381 -30.30 7.23 43.87
CA LEU A 381 -31.07 8.42 43.49
C LEU A 381 -31.11 9.48 44.60
N SER A 382 -31.13 9.06 45.86
CA SER A 382 -31.08 9.97 47.03
C SER A 382 -29.73 10.64 47.21
N ALA A 383 -28.63 9.98 46.85
CA ALA A 383 -27.28 10.53 46.92
C ALA A 383 -26.99 11.58 45.83
N ILE A 384 -27.74 11.57 44.72
CA ILE A 384 -27.56 12.47 43.57
C ILE A 384 -27.81 13.95 43.92
N SER A 385 -28.58 14.23 44.98
CA SER A 385 -28.84 15.59 45.50
C SER A 385 -27.59 16.40 45.82
N LYS A 386 -26.44 15.72 46.00
CA LYS A 386 -25.14 16.32 46.26
C LYS A 386 -24.37 16.73 44.98
N VAL A 387 -24.88 16.36 43.80
CA VAL A 387 -24.36 16.72 42.47
C VAL A 387 -25.22 17.86 41.91
N SER A 388 -24.71 18.63 40.93
CA SER A 388 -25.49 19.70 40.29
C SER A 388 -26.72 19.14 39.55
N LEU A 389 -27.86 19.09 40.26
CA LEU A 389 -29.14 18.58 39.78
C LEU A 389 -29.84 19.47 38.76
N ASN A 390 -29.48 20.75 38.71
CA ASN A 390 -30.17 21.76 37.91
C ASN A 390 -30.09 21.53 36.39
N SER A 391 -29.20 20.64 35.94
CA SER A 391 -28.99 20.36 34.52
C SER A 391 -29.73 19.12 33.99
N LEU A 392 -30.29 18.27 34.87
CA LEU A 392 -30.96 17.03 34.48
C LEU A 392 -32.36 17.30 33.92
N SER A 393 -32.84 16.47 33.00
CA SER A 393 -34.17 16.64 32.38
C SER A 393 -35.34 16.23 33.29
N ASP A 394 -36.52 16.80 33.07
CA ASP A 394 -37.78 16.37 33.73
C ASP A 394 -38.03 14.86 33.58
N LYS A 395 -37.65 14.27 32.44
CA LYS A 395 -37.74 12.82 32.20
C LYS A 395 -36.87 12.01 33.17
N PHE A 396 -35.69 12.50 33.52
CA PHE A 396 -34.86 11.88 34.55
C PHE A 396 -35.61 11.83 35.88
N PHE A 397 -36.16 12.96 36.31
CA PHE A 397 -36.87 13.05 37.58
C PHE A 397 -38.18 12.24 37.57
N GLU A 398 -38.87 12.15 36.43
CA GLU A 398 -40.06 11.29 36.27
C GLU A 398 -39.71 9.82 36.47
N SER A 399 -38.60 9.37 35.86
CA SER A 399 -38.08 8.02 36.02
C SER A 399 -37.69 7.75 37.48
N ALA A 400 -36.97 8.68 38.10
CA ALA A 400 -36.53 8.55 39.48
C ALA A 400 -37.72 8.46 40.46
N LEU A 401 -38.72 9.34 40.31
CA LEU A 401 -39.96 9.29 41.10
C LEU A 401 -40.70 7.96 40.93
N GLY A 402 -40.66 7.36 39.74
CA GLY A 402 -41.29 6.06 39.50
C GLY A 402 -40.63 4.88 40.20
N GLN A 403 -39.40 5.02 40.70
CA GLN A 403 -38.62 3.93 41.29
C GLN A 403 -38.43 4.06 42.80
N ILE A 404 -38.63 5.25 43.35
CA ILE A 404 -38.49 5.50 44.77
C ILE A 404 -39.77 5.04 45.48
N PRO A 405 -39.67 4.19 46.52
CA PRO A 405 -40.81 3.79 47.33
C PRO A 405 -41.58 4.98 47.91
N ASP A 406 -42.92 4.91 47.97
CA ASP A 406 -43.81 5.99 48.42
C ASP A 406 -43.42 6.56 49.81
N ASP A 407 -42.94 5.70 50.71
CA ASP A 407 -42.50 6.06 52.07
C ASP A 407 -41.20 6.87 52.09
N ARG A 408 -40.41 6.83 51.01
CA ARG A 408 -39.15 7.57 50.83
C ARG A 408 -39.24 8.71 49.81
N GLU A 409 -40.33 8.80 49.07
CA GLU A 409 -40.52 9.75 47.96
C GLU A 409 -40.48 11.22 48.43
N GLU A 410 -41.21 11.60 49.50
CA GLU A 410 -41.24 13.01 49.96
C GLU A 410 -39.88 13.47 50.54
N ALA A 411 -39.15 12.55 51.18
CA ALA A 411 -37.80 12.82 51.66
C ALA A 411 -36.84 13.08 50.48
N TRP A 412 -36.98 12.31 49.40
CA TRP A 412 -36.23 12.52 48.17
C TRP A 412 -36.58 13.84 47.48
N ILE A 413 -37.88 14.12 47.28
CA ILE A 413 -38.39 15.36 46.71
C ILE A 413 -37.85 16.58 47.48
N SER A 414 -37.84 16.50 48.82
CA SER A 414 -37.37 17.58 49.69
C SER A 414 -35.85 17.82 49.62
N ALA A 415 -35.09 16.83 49.13
CA ALA A 415 -33.65 16.95 48.90
C ALA A 415 -33.30 17.56 47.51
N LEU A 416 -34.29 17.76 46.63
CA LEU A 416 -34.10 18.36 45.31
C LEU A 416 -34.00 19.89 45.40
N PRO A 417 -33.35 20.56 44.41
CA PRO A 417 -33.44 22.00 44.23
C PRO A 417 -34.89 22.46 44.20
N ALA A 418 -35.18 23.65 44.75
CA ALA A 418 -36.55 24.13 44.95
C ALA A 418 -37.44 24.08 43.69
N SER A 419 -36.87 24.37 42.51
CA SER A 419 -37.58 24.28 41.23
C SER A 419 -38.01 22.85 40.88
N HIS A 420 -37.13 21.87 41.08
CA HIS A 420 -37.39 20.45 40.81
C HIS A 420 -38.28 19.81 41.88
N ALA A 421 -38.13 20.21 43.15
CA ALA A 421 -39.01 19.77 44.23
C ALA A 421 -40.46 20.22 43.99
N ALA A 422 -40.67 21.47 43.54
CA ALA A 422 -41.99 21.99 43.19
C ALA A 422 -42.61 21.22 42.01
N TRP A 423 -41.82 20.98 40.96
CA TRP A 423 -42.23 20.17 39.82
C TRP A 423 -42.60 18.73 40.23
N ALA A 424 -41.78 18.07 41.05
CA ALA A 424 -41.99 16.69 41.47
C ALA A 424 -43.28 16.52 42.27
N ARG A 425 -43.57 17.46 43.19
CA ARG A 425 -44.85 17.51 43.91
C ARG A 425 -46.03 17.72 42.98
N ALA A 426 -45.89 18.53 41.94
CA ALA A 426 -46.94 18.74 40.94
C ALA A 426 -47.22 17.47 40.11
N VAL A 427 -46.18 16.72 39.73
CA VAL A 427 -46.32 15.41 39.05
C VAL A 427 -47.00 14.39 39.96
N LYS A 428 -46.59 14.30 41.23
CA LYS A 428 -47.22 13.43 42.23
C LYS A 428 -48.71 13.71 42.41
N ASN A 429 -49.10 14.97 42.57
CA ASN A 429 -50.50 15.37 42.75
C ASN A 429 -51.37 14.98 41.53
N LYS A 430 -50.81 14.99 40.32
CA LYS A 430 -51.49 14.51 39.12
C LYS A 430 -51.66 12.98 39.09
N LYS A 431 -50.67 12.20 39.56
CA LYS A 431 -50.78 10.74 39.66
C LYS A 431 -51.82 10.28 40.69
N GLY A 432 -51.95 10.98 41.82
CA GLY A 432 -52.92 10.64 42.88
C GLY A 432 -54.36 11.10 42.62
N SER A 433 -54.63 11.77 41.49
CA SER A 433 -55.95 12.29 41.11
C SER A 433 -56.65 11.46 40.02
N ASN A 434 -56.03 10.38 39.56
CA ASN A 434 -56.60 9.32 38.71
C ASN A 434 -56.74 8.04 39.53
#